data_AF-A0A0G0B9R9-F1
#
_entry.id   AF-A0A0G0B9R9-F1
#
_cell.length_a   1.000
_cell.length_b   1.000
_cell.length_c   1.000
_cell.angle_alpha   90.00
_cell.angle_beta   90.00
_cell.angle_gamma   90.00
#
_symmetry.space_group_name_H-M   'P 1'
#
loop_
_entity.id
_entity.type
_entity.pdbx_description
1 polymer ?
#
loop_
_entity_poly.entity_id
_entity_poly.type
_entity_poly.pdbx_seq_one_letter_code
_entity_poly.pdbx_strand_id
1 'polypeptide(L)'
;MKLEKINNQNYLLPNLKWESVTLYSMYALSILVPLVIGKPQLLVGSVVNFLIVYSTLQYGIKRTLPILILPSLTAATTGLLFEGATYFLLYLTPFIILSNAILSYFISKRTNLNLILAILSKGLFLLAVYWLMTHLVGLPTIFLTSSYLQFVTASIGVLIAVGLYDYSQKK
;
A
#
# COMPACT_ATOMS: atom_id res chain seq x y z
N MET A 1 -11.90 -19.02 23.85
CA MET A 1 -11.54 -20.42 24.17
C MET A 1 -12.19 -21.50 23.27
N LYS A 2 -12.71 -21.18 22.06
CA LYS A 2 -13.19 -22.19 21.09
C LYS A 2 -12.33 -22.32 19.82
N LEU A 3 -11.46 -21.34 19.55
CA LEU A 3 -10.53 -21.37 18.41
C LEU A 3 -9.20 -22.11 18.74
N GLU A 4 -8.79 -22.17 20.01
CA GLU A 4 -7.64 -22.99 20.43
C GLU A 4 -7.89 -24.50 20.38
N LYS A 5 -9.15 -24.94 20.45
CA LYS A 5 -9.49 -26.38 20.41
C LYS A 5 -9.43 -27.00 19.01
N ILE A 6 -9.31 -26.19 17.96
CA ILE A 6 -9.08 -26.64 16.57
C ILE A 6 -7.58 -26.63 16.24
N ASN A 7 -6.71 -26.29 17.21
CA ASN A 7 -5.25 -26.30 17.01
C ASN A 7 -4.58 -27.65 17.30
N ASN A 8 -5.37 -28.67 17.68
CA ASN A 8 -4.87 -30.00 18.09
C ASN A 8 -5.10 -31.12 17.07
N GLN A 9 -5.23 -30.77 15.78
CA GLN A 9 -5.11 -31.73 14.68
C GLN A 9 -3.99 -31.29 13.72
N ASN A 10 -2.77 -31.25 14.26
CA ASN A 10 -1.54 -31.13 13.49
C ASN A 10 -1.25 -32.44 12.75
N TYR A 11 -1.68 -32.54 11.50
CA TYR A 11 -1.25 -33.65 10.62
C TYR A 11 -0.58 -33.24 9.32
N LEU A 12 -0.40 -31.94 9.03
CA LEU A 12 0.22 -31.55 7.75
C LEU A 12 1.46 -30.66 7.85
N LEU A 13 1.58 -29.67 8.75
CA LEU A 13 2.77 -28.79 8.77
C LEU A 13 3.13 -28.29 10.18
N PRO A 14 3.77 -29.12 11.04
CA PRO A 14 4.10 -28.76 12.42
C PRO A 14 5.12 -27.62 12.59
N ASN A 15 5.74 -27.13 11.50
CA ASN A 15 6.75 -26.06 11.52
C ASN A 15 6.32 -24.78 10.78
N LEU A 16 5.03 -24.63 10.45
CA LEU A 16 4.57 -23.47 9.70
C LEU A 16 4.53 -22.21 10.58
N LYS A 17 5.42 -21.25 10.32
CA LYS A 17 5.38 -19.93 10.94
C LYS A 17 4.26 -19.10 10.33
N TRP A 18 3.09 -19.08 10.97
CA TRP A 18 1.91 -18.34 10.51
C TRP A 18 2.19 -16.87 10.19
N GLU A 19 3.08 -16.21 10.94
CA GLU A 19 3.52 -14.84 10.65
C GLU A 19 4.16 -14.71 9.27
N SER A 20 5.01 -15.65 8.88
CA SER A 20 5.67 -15.66 7.57
C SER A 20 4.66 -15.92 6.46
N VAL A 21 3.72 -16.85 6.69
CA VAL A 21 2.64 -17.13 5.73
C VAL A 21 1.80 -15.88 5.48
N THR A 22 1.42 -15.16 6.53
CA THR A 22 0.67 -13.90 6.41
C THR A 22 1.47 -12.82 5.69
N LEU A 23 2.76 -12.67 6.00
CA LEU A 23 3.59 -11.68 5.33
C LEU A 23 3.75 -11.98 3.83
N TYR A 24 4.01 -13.25 3.48
CA TYR A 24 4.14 -13.65 2.08
C TYR A 24 2.81 -13.58 1.33
N SER A 25 1.67 -13.84 1.98
CA SER A 25 0.37 -13.63 1.37
C SER A 25 0.11 -12.14 1.10
N MET A 26 0.53 -11.23 2.00
CA MET A 26 0.49 -9.80 1.74
C MET A 26 1.37 -9.38 0.56
N TYR A 27 2.56 -9.98 0.41
CA TYR A 27 3.41 -9.74 -0.77
C TYR A 27 2.71 -10.18 -2.05
N ALA A 28 2.14 -11.39 -2.07
CA ALA A 28 1.40 -11.90 -3.22
C ALA A 28 0.20 -11.00 -3.55
N LEU A 29 -0.58 -10.58 -2.54
CA LEU A 29 -1.70 -9.67 -2.73
C LEU A 29 -1.26 -8.31 -3.28
N SER A 30 -0.09 -7.79 -2.87
CA SER A 30 0.43 -6.53 -3.39
C SER A 30 0.70 -6.56 -4.91
N ILE A 31 0.96 -7.75 -5.48
CA ILE A 31 1.11 -7.96 -6.92
C ILE A 31 -0.25 -8.25 -7.56
N LEU A 32 -1.01 -9.18 -6.97
CA LEU A 32 -2.26 -9.68 -7.54
C LEU A 32 -3.35 -8.63 -7.60
N VAL A 33 -3.41 -7.72 -6.62
CA VAL A 33 -4.45 -6.67 -6.59
C VAL A 33 -4.34 -5.73 -7.78
N PRO A 34 -3.19 -5.07 -8.05
CA PRO A 34 -3.02 -4.28 -9.27
C PRO A 34 -3.18 -5.10 -10.56
N LEU A 35 -2.72 -6.36 -10.57
CA LEU A 35 -2.73 -7.20 -11.78
C LEU A 35 -4.13 -7.68 -12.18
N VAL A 36 -4.92 -8.17 -11.22
CA VAL A 36 -6.22 -8.82 -11.48
C VAL A 36 -7.35 -7.79 -11.51
N ILE A 37 -7.34 -6.82 -10.59
CA ILE A 37 -8.41 -5.83 -10.50
C ILE A 37 -8.15 -4.71 -11.50
N GLY A 38 -6.95 -4.11 -11.47
CA GLY A 38 -6.54 -3.04 -12.38
C GLY A 38 -7.29 -1.72 -12.27
N LYS A 39 -8.57 -1.71 -11.85
CA LYS A 39 -9.46 -0.55 -11.70
C LYS A 39 -10.69 -0.91 -10.86
N PRO A 40 -11.36 0.07 -10.20
CA PRO A 40 -11.03 1.49 -10.14
C PRO A 40 -9.89 1.79 -9.15
N GLN A 41 -9.17 2.89 -9.36
CA GLN A 41 -8.04 3.34 -8.53
C GLN A 41 -8.41 3.47 -7.05
N LEU A 42 -9.66 3.83 -6.74
CA LEU A 42 -10.15 3.92 -5.37
C LEU A 42 -10.12 2.56 -4.65
N LEU A 43 -10.42 1.46 -5.34
CA LEU A 43 -10.36 0.12 -4.77
C LEU A 43 -8.91 -0.37 -4.67
N VAL A 44 -8.19 -0.38 -5.80
CA VAL A 44 -6.80 -0.86 -5.87
C VAL A 44 -5.90 -0.09 -4.91
N GLY A 45 -5.97 1.25 -4.94
CA GLY A 45 -5.17 2.13 -4.08
C GLY A 45 -5.49 1.98 -2.61
N SER A 46 -6.76 1.79 -2.24
CA SER A 46 -7.14 1.61 -0.83
C SER A 46 -6.60 0.29 -0.27
N VAL A 47 -6.71 -0.80 -1.04
CA VAL A 47 -6.18 -2.11 -0.64
C VAL A 47 -4.66 -2.09 -0.53
N VAL A 48 -3.96 -1.49 -1.50
CA VAL A 48 -2.49 -1.38 -1.44
C VAL A 48 -2.05 -0.53 -0.23
N ASN A 49 -2.68 0.62 0.02
CA ASN A 49 -2.36 1.43 1.19
C ASN A 49 -2.66 0.68 2.51
N PHE A 50 -3.76 -0.07 2.58
CA PHE A 50 -4.04 -0.96 3.71
C PHE A 50 -2.92 -1.97 3.93
N LEU A 51 -2.47 -2.66 2.88
CA LEU A 51 -1.38 -3.64 2.98
C LEU A 51 -0.09 -2.98 3.49
N ILE A 52 0.27 -1.79 2.99
CA ILE A 52 1.44 -1.03 3.43
C ILE A 52 1.33 -0.66 4.92
N VAL A 53 0.21 -0.07 5.33
CA VAL A 53 0.03 0.41 6.71
C VAL A 53 0.01 -0.78 7.68
N TYR A 54 -0.77 -1.81 7.38
CA TYR A 54 -0.91 -2.97 8.26
C TYR A 54 0.42 -3.73 8.40
N SER A 55 1.14 -3.95 7.30
CA SER A 55 2.47 -4.60 7.35
C SER A 55 3.50 -3.76 8.09
N THR A 56 3.44 -2.42 7.95
CA THR A 56 4.32 -1.51 8.70
C THR A 56 4.06 -1.60 10.19
N LEU A 57 2.79 -1.60 10.60
CA LEU A 57 2.40 -1.71 12.00
C LEU A 57 2.78 -3.08 12.58
N GLN A 58 2.52 -4.18 11.87
CA GLN A 58 2.74 -5.52 12.38
C GLN A 58 4.22 -5.96 12.33
N TYR A 59 4.92 -5.67 11.24
CA TYR A 59 6.24 -6.25 10.94
C TYR A 59 7.36 -5.21 10.80
N GLY A 60 7.03 -3.92 10.83
CA GLY A 60 7.97 -2.82 10.67
C GLY A 60 8.35 -2.52 9.22
N ILE A 61 9.02 -1.40 9.01
CA ILE A 61 9.38 -0.86 7.68
C ILE A 61 10.25 -1.85 6.88
N LYS A 62 11.23 -2.49 7.53
CA LYS A 62 12.20 -3.39 6.85
C LYS A 62 11.50 -4.55 6.13
N ARG A 63 10.48 -5.14 6.76
CA ARG A 63 9.67 -6.23 6.19
C ARG A 63 8.55 -5.72 5.27
N THR A 64 8.24 -4.43 5.32
CA THR A 64 7.22 -3.82 4.43
C THR A 64 7.81 -3.44 3.07
N LEU A 65 9.14 -3.35 2.94
CA LEU A 65 9.81 -2.88 1.73
C LEU A 65 9.32 -3.53 0.42
N PRO A 66 9.09 -4.86 0.33
CA PRO A 66 8.53 -5.46 -0.88
C PRO A 66 7.16 -4.88 -1.24
N ILE A 67 6.28 -4.65 -0.25
CA ILE A 67 4.93 -4.12 -0.43
C ILE A 67 4.97 -2.64 -0.85
N LEU A 68 6.05 -1.91 -0.55
CA LEU A 68 6.20 -0.52 -1.02
C LEU A 68 6.50 -0.45 -2.53
N ILE A 69 7.21 -1.46 -3.04
CA ILE A 69 7.81 -1.47 -4.38
C ILE A 69 6.93 -2.24 -5.37
N LEU A 70 6.61 -3.50 -5.04
CA LEU A 70 5.92 -4.46 -5.91
C LEU A 70 4.62 -3.93 -6.53
N PRO A 71 3.65 -3.38 -5.76
CA PRO A 71 2.39 -2.93 -6.35
C PRO A 71 2.59 -1.82 -7.39
N SER A 72 3.53 -0.90 -7.13
CA SER A 72 3.83 0.21 -8.04
C SER A 72 4.51 -0.27 -9.33
N LEU A 73 5.42 -1.25 -9.22
CA LEU A 73 6.03 -1.89 -10.39
C LEU A 73 5.00 -2.66 -11.21
N THR A 74 4.16 -3.47 -10.57
CA THR A 74 3.12 -4.24 -11.25
C THR A 74 2.11 -3.32 -11.96
N ALA A 75 1.72 -2.22 -11.31
CA ALA A 75 0.89 -1.18 -11.92
C ALA A 75 1.55 -0.58 -13.18
N ALA A 76 2.85 -0.28 -13.11
CA ALA A 76 3.60 0.30 -14.21
C ALA A 76 3.82 -0.65 -15.38
N THR A 77 4.08 -1.94 -15.13
CA THR A 77 4.36 -2.92 -16.19
C THR A 77 3.11 -3.42 -16.90
N THR A 78 1.96 -3.42 -16.22
CA THR A 78 0.70 -3.92 -16.78
C THR A 78 -0.05 -2.87 -17.61
N GLY A 79 0.16 -1.57 -17.35
CA GLY A 79 -0.51 -0.48 -18.06
C GLY A 79 -2.03 -0.40 -17.85
N LEU A 80 -2.60 -1.28 -17.02
CA LEU A 80 -4.05 -1.44 -16.83
C LEU A 80 -4.71 -0.23 -16.15
N LEU A 81 -3.93 0.57 -15.43
CA LEU A 81 -4.44 1.68 -14.62
C LEU A 81 -4.66 2.99 -15.39
N PHE A 82 -4.01 3.18 -16.55
CA PHE A 82 -4.01 4.48 -17.25
C PHE A 82 -4.16 4.38 -18.78
N GLU A 83 -4.79 3.30 -19.27
CA GLU A 83 -5.31 3.17 -20.66
C GLU A 83 -4.37 3.69 -21.78
N GLY A 84 -3.06 3.47 -21.66
CA GLY A 84 -2.07 3.89 -22.66
C GLY A 84 -1.02 4.90 -22.19
N ALA A 85 -1.19 5.55 -21.02
CA ALA A 85 -0.17 6.42 -20.43
C ALA A 85 0.94 5.65 -19.67
N THR A 86 1.16 4.39 -20.03
CA THR A 86 2.07 3.45 -19.33
C THR A 86 3.51 3.95 -19.27
N TYR A 87 4.01 4.52 -20.38
CA TYR A 87 5.35 5.11 -20.44
C TYR A 87 5.53 6.24 -19.43
N PHE A 88 4.51 7.09 -19.29
CA PHE A 88 4.52 8.19 -18.33
C PHE A 88 4.45 7.71 -16.88
N LEU A 89 3.69 6.64 -16.62
CA LEU A 89 3.63 6.04 -15.29
C LEU A 89 5.00 5.50 -14.86
N LEU A 90 5.81 4.97 -15.77
CA LEU A 90 7.15 4.45 -15.46
C LEU A 90 8.07 5.54 -14.87
N TYR A 91 7.98 6.78 -15.36
CA TYR A 91 8.70 7.93 -14.79
C TYR A 91 8.21 8.31 -13.38
N LEU A 92 6.93 8.06 -13.10
CA LEU A 92 6.30 8.38 -11.81
C LEU A 92 6.51 7.28 -10.76
N THR A 93 6.68 6.03 -11.18
CA THR A 93 6.89 4.87 -10.31
C THR A 93 7.91 5.08 -9.19
N PRO A 94 9.14 5.59 -9.43
CA PRO A 94 10.09 5.83 -8.33
C PRO A 94 9.54 6.81 -7.28
N PHE A 95 8.78 7.82 -7.69
CA PHE A 95 8.16 8.78 -6.78
C PHE A 95 6.95 8.20 -6.06
N ILE A 96 6.17 7.32 -6.70
CA ILE A 96 5.08 6.58 -6.04
C ILE A 96 5.66 5.68 -4.94
N ILE A 97 6.75 4.97 -5.22
CA ILE A 97 7.44 4.13 -4.23
C ILE A 97 7.95 4.99 -3.07
N LEU A 98 8.59 6.13 -3.36
CA LEU A 98 9.08 7.04 -2.34
C LEU A 98 7.94 7.60 -1.48
N SER A 99 6.81 7.94 -2.10
CA SER A 99 5.61 8.38 -1.38
C SER A 99 5.03 7.30 -0.47
N ASN A 100 4.98 6.05 -0.93
CA ASN A 100 4.61 4.90 -0.10
C ASN A 100 5.59 4.71 1.08
N ALA A 101 6.88 4.94 0.87
CA ALA A 101 7.88 4.89 1.93
C ALA A 101 7.69 6.02 2.96
N ILE A 102 7.36 7.24 2.52
CA ILE A 102 6.99 8.36 3.40
C ILE A 102 5.80 7.98 4.28
N LEU A 103 4.74 7.41 3.68
CA LEU A 103 3.57 6.90 4.42
C LEU A 103 4.04 5.89 5.50
N SER A 104 4.77 4.85 5.10
CA SER A 104 5.27 3.82 6.03
C SER A 104 6.15 4.39 7.15
N TYR A 105 7.02 5.35 6.85
CA TYR A 105 7.89 6.00 7.83
C TYR A 105 7.13 6.74 8.93
N PHE A 106 6.09 7.50 8.59
CA PHE A 106 5.29 8.17 9.59
C PHE A 106 4.42 7.18 10.38
N ILE A 107 3.81 6.20 9.71
CA ILE A 107 3.01 5.15 10.36
C ILE A 107 3.81 4.36 11.40
N SER A 108 5.10 4.10 11.16
CA SER A 108 5.93 3.32 12.10
C SER A 108 6.07 3.96 13.47
N LYS A 109 5.82 5.27 13.59
CA LYS A 109 5.91 6.02 14.86
C LYS A 109 4.64 5.90 15.73
N ARG A 110 3.54 5.34 15.19
CA ARG A 110 2.31 4.97 15.91
C ARG A 110 1.68 6.06 16.80
N THR A 111 1.70 7.32 16.37
CA THR A 111 0.96 8.40 17.05
C THR A 111 -0.14 8.94 16.14
N ASN A 112 -1.24 9.42 16.72
CA ASN A 112 -2.37 9.97 15.95
C ASN A 112 -1.94 11.13 15.04
N LEU A 113 -1.04 12.00 15.52
CA LEU A 113 -0.45 13.07 14.71
C LEU A 113 0.35 12.50 13.53
N ASN A 114 1.13 11.45 13.74
CA ASN A 114 1.89 10.81 12.68
C ASN A 114 0.99 10.12 11.65
N LEU A 115 -0.20 9.60 12.01
CA LEU A 115 -1.16 9.07 11.04
C LEU A 115 -1.64 10.15 10.07
N ILE A 116 -2.00 11.33 10.60
CA ILE A 116 -2.44 12.48 9.81
C ILE A 116 -1.30 12.97 8.92
N LEU A 117 -0.10 13.14 9.50
CA LEU A 117 1.10 13.53 8.75
C LEU A 117 1.43 12.51 7.66
N ALA A 118 1.27 11.20 7.90
CA ALA A 118 1.53 10.17 6.89
C ALA A 118 0.66 10.37 5.64
N ILE A 119 -0.65 10.59 5.82
CA ILE A 119 -1.60 10.81 4.72
C ILE A 119 -1.28 12.11 3.98
N LEU A 120 -1.09 13.20 4.72
CA LEU A 120 -0.81 14.51 4.14
C LEU A 120 0.52 14.53 3.40
N SER A 121 1.60 14.05 4.01
CA SER A 121 2.93 14.02 3.39
C SER A 121 2.95 13.14 2.15
N LYS A 122 2.32 11.96 2.16
CA LYS A 122 2.20 11.09 0.98
C LYS A 122 1.52 11.83 -0.17
N GLY A 123 0.33 12.36 0.08
CA GLY A 123 -0.49 13.00 -0.95
C GLY A 123 0.12 14.30 -1.47
N LEU A 124 0.63 15.17 -0.59
CA LEU A 124 1.28 16.43 -0.97
C LEU A 124 2.57 16.19 -1.75
N PHE A 125 3.39 15.22 -1.32
CA PHE A 125 4.61 14.87 -2.03
C PHE A 125 4.30 14.44 -3.47
N LEU A 126 3.33 13.54 -3.65
CA LEU A 126 2.97 13.11 -5.00
C LEU A 126 2.35 14.25 -5.81
N LEU A 127 1.42 15.00 -5.24
CA LEU A 127 0.82 16.16 -5.92
C LEU A 127 1.90 17.13 -6.43
N ALA A 128 2.91 17.43 -5.61
CA ALA A 128 4.02 18.29 -5.97
C ALA A 128 4.87 17.68 -7.11
N VAL A 129 5.20 16.39 -7.03
CA VAL A 129 5.93 15.68 -8.08
C VAL A 129 5.14 15.67 -9.39
N TYR A 130 3.84 15.38 -9.35
CA TYR A 130 2.99 15.37 -10.54
C TYR A 130 2.92 16.75 -11.17
N TRP A 131 2.69 17.80 -10.38
CA TRP A 131 2.70 19.17 -10.86
C TRP A 131 4.04 19.51 -11.54
N LEU A 132 5.17 19.22 -10.89
CA LEU A 132 6.49 19.46 -11.44
C LEU A 132 6.71 18.70 -12.77
N MET A 133 6.37 17.41 -12.79
CA MET A 133 6.57 16.56 -13.97
C MET A 133 5.63 16.91 -15.13
N THR A 134 4.43 17.45 -14.86
CA THR A 134 3.56 17.98 -15.93
C THR A 134 4.20 19.18 -16.62
N HIS A 135 4.92 20.02 -15.90
CA HIS A 135 5.57 21.22 -16.46
C HIS A 135 6.94 20.92 -17.09
N LEU A 136 7.69 19.94 -16.56
CA LEU A 136 9.01 19.57 -17.07
C LEU A 136 8.98 18.56 -18.23
N VAL A 137 8.10 17.56 -18.16
CA VAL A 137 8.08 16.40 -19.08
C VAL A 137 6.79 16.36 -19.91
N GLY A 138 5.81 17.21 -19.62
CA GLY A 138 4.53 17.24 -20.36
C GLY A 138 3.60 16.09 -19.99
N LEU A 139 3.64 15.61 -18.74
CA LEU A 139 2.74 14.53 -18.29
C LEU A 139 1.25 14.87 -18.50
N PRO A 140 0.42 13.89 -18.90
CA PRO A 140 -1.02 14.06 -19.00
C PRO A 140 -1.68 14.51 -17.69
N THR A 141 -2.66 15.40 -17.78
CA THR A 141 -3.38 15.96 -16.63
C THR A 141 -4.21 14.91 -15.86
N ILE A 142 -4.49 13.74 -16.45
CA ILE A 142 -5.22 12.65 -15.76
C ILE A 142 -4.52 12.19 -14.48
N PHE A 143 -3.19 12.30 -14.44
CA PHE A 143 -2.37 11.97 -13.29
C PHE A 143 -2.55 12.94 -12.10
N LEU A 144 -2.85 14.21 -12.37
CA LEU A 144 -3.21 15.20 -11.34
C LEU A 144 -4.53 14.80 -10.66
N THR A 145 -5.54 14.40 -11.45
CA THR A 145 -6.81 13.91 -10.90
C THR A 145 -6.60 12.66 -10.04
N SER A 146 -5.76 11.73 -10.49
CA SER A 146 -5.39 10.54 -9.70
C SER A 146 -4.61 10.85 -8.43
N SER A 147 -3.88 11.98 -8.39
CA SER A 147 -3.16 12.43 -7.20
C SER A 147 -4.12 12.79 -6.06
N TYR A 148 -5.24 13.46 -6.36
CA TYR A 148 -6.25 13.77 -5.36
C TYR A 148 -6.90 12.50 -4.79
N LEU A 149 -7.12 11.49 -5.63
CA LEU A 149 -7.60 10.17 -5.17
C LEU A 149 -6.61 9.46 -4.23
N GLN A 150 -5.32 9.83 -4.25
CA GLN A 150 -4.34 9.24 -3.32
C GLN A 150 -4.59 9.64 -1.86
N PHE A 151 -5.15 10.83 -1.60
CA PHE A 151 -5.53 11.23 -0.24
C PHE A 151 -6.69 10.38 0.30
N VAL A 152 -7.69 10.12 -0.55
CA VAL A 152 -8.86 9.30 -0.19
C VAL A 152 -8.43 7.85 0.06
N THR A 153 -7.67 7.27 -0.87
CA THR A 153 -7.20 5.88 -0.74
C THR A 153 -6.24 5.68 0.41
N ALA A 154 -5.37 6.66 0.70
CA ALA A 154 -4.49 6.61 1.87
C ALA A 154 -5.30 6.69 3.17
N SER A 155 -6.29 7.58 3.24
CA SER A 155 -7.18 7.68 4.40
C SER A 155 -7.92 6.37 4.66
N ILE A 156 -8.53 5.77 3.62
CA ILE A 156 -9.24 4.49 3.74
C ILE A 156 -8.29 3.39 4.20
N GLY A 157 -7.12 3.27 3.55
CA GLY A 157 -6.12 2.26 3.90
C GLY A 157 -5.61 2.39 5.34
N VAL A 158 -5.32 3.62 5.79
CA VAL A 158 -4.85 3.90 7.15
C VAL A 158 -5.93 3.57 8.18
N LEU A 159 -7.16 4.05 7.99
CA LEU A 159 -8.24 3.85 8.96
C LEU A 159 -8.55 2.36 9.15
N ILE A 160 -8.67 1.61 8.05
CA ILE A 160 -8.97 0.17 8.10
C ILE A 160 -7.81 -0.59 8.74
N ALA A 161 -6.57 -0.29 8.35
CA ALA A 161 -5.39 -1.00 8.85
C ALA A 161 -5.16 -0.76 10.34
N VAL A 162 -5.27 0.49 10.79
CA VAL A 162 -5.13 0.85 12.21
C VAL A 162 -6.25 0.22 13.03
N GLY A 163 -7.51 0.32 12.58
CA GLY A 163 -8.64 -0.30 13.27
C GLY A 163 -8.49 -1.82 13.43
N LEU A 164 -8.05 -2.51 12.38
CA LEU A 164 -7.80 -3.95 12.43
C LEU A 164 -6.60 -4.30 13.34
N TYR A 165 -5.53 -3.51 13.26
CA TYR A 165 -4.34 -3.69 14.11
C TYR A 165 -4.68 -3.54 15.59
N ASP A 166 -5.37 -2.47 15.97
CA ASP A 166 -5.78 -2.21 17.35
C ASP A 166 -6.74 -3.28 17.88
N TYR A 167 -7.65 -3.79 17.04
CA TYR A 167 -8.51 -4.92 17.40
C TYR A 167 -7.72 -6.20 17.65
N SER A 168 -6.66 -6.45 16.86
CA SER A 168 -5.80 -7.63 17.01
C SER A 168 -4.98 -7.61 18.30
N GLN A 169 -4.59 -6.43 18.79
CA GLN A 169 -3.77 -6.25 19.99
C GLN A 169 -4.56 -6.23 21.30
N LYS A 170 -5.88 -6.05 21.25
CA LYS A 170 -6.77 -6.07 22.42
C LYS A 170 -7.18 -7.47 22.88
N LYS A 171 -6.74 -8.52 22.17
CA LYS A 171 -6.96 -9.93 22.52
C LYS A 171 -5.74 -10.49 23.24
#